data_AF-A0AB72ZT39-F1
#
_entry.id   AF-A0AB72ZT39-F1
#
_cell.length_a   1.000
_cell.length_b   1.000
_cell.length_c   1.000
_cell.angle_alpha   90.00
_cell.angle_beta   90.00
_cell.angle_gamma   90.00
#
_symmetry.space_group_name_H-M   'P 1'
#
loop_
_entity.id
_entity.type
_entity.pdbx_description
1 polymer ?
#
loop_
_entity_poly.entity_id
_entity_poly.type
_entity_poly.pdbx_seq_one_letter_code
_entity_poly.pdbx_strand_id
1 'polypeptide(L)'
;MLKEYLEGIKDLTPESNEFAHRRPLENLLISLKENFNKEFKIEHEPKRERGSQPDFRISYQGLNIGYIENKRVGADFDQLLESKQILKYLELNPNLMLTDYLNFVWVGKDEENKPSIKRKISISSLEELPKLKPNPQTERDLIELFRGFFNHEAAPITNAKDFANALSAPTRYLKDALIQYQKDDQVSSIFKNFKEYLYEELSFEDFSDAFAQTLTYSLFIAKLNHPFEKIDLNNVRSSIPKNFAVIREMADFLKKLDAIKEIQWLLNEILSLINHVDMGSIIKDLNDDKDPYLHFYETFLSAYDPKLREKKGVYYTPDSVVKFIINALDSLLKTHFKDAPLGLKSALDNENIKLLDFATGTGTFLLEAFRKALETRKTSDGGTFTKEDKYQNLLKQFYGFEYLIAPYAIAHLNLSQAFKEEFKKPLKDNDALKIILTNTLIQPSEIVAYRGLNPIFEKELSNAQEIKKMKTSLSSPVTPLIAGRARIRACLNGK
;
A
#
# COMPACT_ATOMS: atom_id res chain seq x y z
N MET A 1 2.38 10.99 -42.04
CA MET A 1 1.96 11.35 -40.67
C MET A 1 2.60 12.66 -40.23
N LEU A 2 3.93 12.80 -40.33
CA LEU A 2 4.63 14.00 -39.83
C LEU A 2 4.17 15.31 -40.50
N LYS A 3 3.88 15.27 -41.81
CA LYS A 3 3.37 16.44 -42.54
C LYS A 3 2.07 16.99 -41.93
N GLU A 4 1.10 16.12 -41.66
CA GLU A 4 -0.19 16.48 -41.09
C GLU A 4 -0.04 17.05 -39.67
N TYR A 5 0.88 16.47 -38.89
CA TYR A 5 1.22 17.01 -37.57
C TYR A 5 1.79 18.43 -37.66
N LEU A 6 2.78 18.65 -38.52
CA LEU A 6 3.39 19.97 -38.73
C LEU A 6 2.37 21.01 -39.22
N GLU A 7 1.45 20.62 -40.10
CA GLU A 7 0.34 21.47 -40.53
C GLU A 7 -0.60 21.81 -39.36
N GLY A 8 -0.86 20.86 -38.47
CA GLY A 8 -1.69 21.04 -37.27
C GLY A 8 -1.08 21.95 -36.21
N ILE A 9 0.26 22.13 -36.23
CA ILE A 9 0.98 23.02 -35.29
C ILE A 9 1.57 24.25 -35.97
N LYS A 10 1.25 24.52 -37.24
CA LYS A 10 1.88 25.57 -38.06
C LYS A 10 1.84 26.99 -37.46
N ASP A 11 0.87 27.25 -36.58
CA ASP A 11 0.64 28.54 -35.93
C ASP A 11 1.30 28.60 -34.54
N LEU A 12 2.19 27.66 -34.21
CA LEU A 12 2.93 27.62 -32.95
C LEU A 12 3.85 28.84 -32.82
N THR A 13 3.75 29.53 -31.69
CA THR A 13 4.58 30.69 -31.34
C THR A 13 5.22 30.53 -29.97
N PRO A 14 6.28 31.30 -29.63
CA PRO A 14 6.86 31.31 -28.27
C PRO A 14 5.85 31.61 -27.15
N GLU A 15 4.80 32.38 -27.44
CA GLU A 15 3.73 32.75 -26.51
C GLU A 15 2.62 31.70 -26.44
N SER A 16 2.64 30.72 -27.34
CA SER A 16 1.64 29.66 -27.37
C SER A 16 1.62 28.91 -26.05
N ASN A 17 0.42 28.73 -25.51
CA ASN A 17 0.26 27.95 -24.29
C ASN A 17 0.69 26.50 -24.54
N GLU A 18 1.16 25.84 -23.47
CA GLU A 18 1.56 24.43 -23.43
C GLU A 18 0.48 23.45 -23.91
N PHE A 19 -0.77 23.90 -24.08
CA PHE A 19 -1.87 23.05 -24.53
C PHE A 19 -2.43 23.46 -25.90
N ALA A 20 -1.92 24.53 -26.51
CA ALA A 20 -2.49 25.12 -27.72
C ALA A 20 -2.59 24.11 -28.87
N HIS A 21 -1.67 23.16 -28.93
CA HIS A 21 -1.56 22.19 -30.02
C HIS A 21 -1.60 20.73 -29.53
N ARG A 22 -2.27 20.51 -28.40
CA ARG A 22 -2.38 19.17 -27.79
C ARG A 22 -3.14 18.18 -28.65
N ARG A 23 -4.20 18.60 -29.35
CA ARG A 23 -4.95 17.73 -30.26
C ARG A 23 -4.09 17.24 -31.45
N PRO A 24 -3.36 18.11 -32.17
CA PRO A 24 -2.35 17.68 -33.13
C PRO A 24 -1.36 16.65 -32.55
N LEU A 25 -0.87 16.86 -31.32
CA LEU A 25 0.05 15.93 -30.65
C LEU A 25 -0.62 14.57 -30.38
N GLU A 26 -1.85 14.56 -29.87
CA GLU A 26 -2.61 13.31 -29.65
C GLU A 26 -2.80 12.53 -30.96
N ASN A 27 -3.16 13.21 -32.05
CA ASN A 27 -3.28 12.58 -33.37
C ASN A 27 -1.96 11.98 -33.83
N LEU A 28 -0.83 12.69 -33.65
CA LEU A 28 0.50 12.17 -33.96
C LEU A 28 0.79 10.89 -33.17
N LEU A 29 0.51 10.89 -31.86
CA LEU A 29 0.75 9.73 -31.01
C LEU A 29 -0.12 8.52 -31.42
N ILE A 30 -1.36 8.75 -31.83
CA ILE A 30 -2.25 7.70 -32.37
C ILE A 30 -1.70 7.15 -33.69
N SER A 31 -1.29 8.01 -34.63
CA SER A 31 -0.69 7.55 -35.89
C SER A 31 0.64 6.83 -35.68
N LEU A 32 1.47 7.29 -34.73
CA LEU A 32 2.68 6.58 -34.34
C LEU A 32 2.33 5.19 -33.82
N LYS A 33 1.36 5.09 -32.90
CA LYS A 33 0.87 3.82 -32.35
C LYS A 33 0.53 2.80 -33.46
N GLU A 34 -0.11 3.22 -34.54
CA GLU A 34 -0.51 2.35 -35.67
C GLU A 34 0.68 1.67 -36.39
N ASN A 35 1.90 2.20 -36.22
CA ASN A 35 3.11 1.59 -36.76
C ASN A 35 3.67 0.44 -35.90
N PHE A 36 2.97 0.07 -34.82
CA PHE A 36 3.42 -0.97 -33.88
C PHE A 36 2.39 -2.10 -33.76
N ASN A 37 2.87 -3.36 -33.72
CA ASN A 37 2.04 -4.56 -33.60
C ASN A 37 1.51 -4.82 -32.17
N LYS A 38 1.36 -3.78 -31.35
CA LYS A 38 0.92 -3.86 -29.96
C LYS A 38 -0.23 -2.87 -29.73
N GLU A 39 -1.29 -3.35 -29.10
CA GLU A 39 -2.44 -2.51 -28.77
C GLU A 39 -2.15 -1.68 -27.51
N PHE A 40 -1.61 -0.48 -27.71
CA PHE A 40 -1.40 0.51 -26.64
C PHE A 40 -2.66 1.33 -26.38
N LYS A 41 -2.94 1.70 -25.14
CA LYS A 41 -3.96 2.69 -24.80
C LYS A 41 -3.27 4.00 -24.44
N ILE A 42 -3.68 5.08 -25.12
CA ILE A 42 -3.23 6.45 -24.85
C ILE A 42 -4.34 7.13 -24.08
N GLU A 43 -4.05 7.52 -22.84
CA GLU A 43 -4.99 8.23 -21.99
C GLU A 43 -4.51 9.67 -21.83
N HIS A 44 -5.32 10.63 -22.28
CA HIS A 44 -5.04 12.04 -22.10
C HIS A 44 -5.67 12.57 -20.82
N GLU A 45 -5.08 13.61 -20.24
CA GLU A 45 -5.72 14.36 -19.16
C GLU A 45 -6.71 15.40 -19.71
N PRO A 46 -8.03 15.27 -19.49
CA PRO A 46 -9.04 16.07 -20.18
C PRO A 46 -9.10 17.55 -19.74
N LYS A 47 -8.69 17.88 -18.50
CA LYS A 47 -8.64 19.25 -17.95
C LYS A 47 -7.57 19.34 -16.87
N ARG A 48 -6.71 20.37 -16.87
CA ARG A 48 -5.75 20.60 -15.77
C ARG A 48 -6.19 21.70 -14.81
N GLU A 49 -6.35 21.31 -13.56
CA GLU A 49 -5.76 22.05 -12.42
C GLU A 49 -4.25 21.73 -12.44
N ARG A 50 -3.38 22.74 -12.51
CA ARG A 50 -1.94 22.58 -12.84
C ARG A 50 -1.21 21.56 -11.94
N GLY A 51 -0.46 20.64 -12.57
CA GLY A 51 0.68 19.92 -11.96
C GLY A 51 0.38 18.58 -11.30
N SER A 52 -0.84 18.07 -11.40
CA SER A 52 -1.26 16.82 -10.75
C SER A 52 -0.88 15.57 -11.56
N GLN A 53 -1.37 15.52 -12.80
CA GLN A 53 -1.23 14.57 -13.91
C GLN A 53 0.07 14.51 -14.73
N PRO A 54 0.44 13.48 -15.50
CA PRO A 54 1.13 13.66 -16.80
C PRO A 54 0.15 13.97 -17.94
N ASP A 55 0.60 14.63 -19.02
CA ASP A 55 -0.29 14.98 -20.14
C ASP A 55 -0.85 13.77 -20.88
N PHE A 56 0.00 12.76 -21.11
CA PHE A 56 -0.44 11.48 -21.63
C PHE A 56 0.16 10.34 -20.83
N ARG A 57 -0.67 9.33 -20.57
CA ARG A 57 -0.23 8.04 -20.05
C ARG A 57 -0.38 6.99 -21.12
N ILE A 58 0.64 6.17 -21.28
CA ILE A 58 0.65 5.07 -22.23
C ILE A 58 0.58 3.77 -21.45
N SER A 59 -0.42 2.94 -21.76
CA SER A 59 -0.57 1.64 -21.15
C SER A 59 -0.64 0.51 -22.17
N TYR A 60 -0.14 -0.66 -21.79
CA TYR A 60 -0.20 -1.89 -22.55
C TYR A 60 -0.84 -2.97 -21.67
N GLN A 61 -1.96 -3.54 -22.10
CA GLN A 61 -2.72 -4.54 -21.32
C GLN A 61 -3.10 -4.10 -19.88
N GLY A 62 -3.12 -2.79 -19.62
CA GLY A 62 -3.39 -2.20 -18.30
C GLY A 62 -2.14 -1.91 -17.46
N LEU A 63 -0.95 -2.30 -17.93
CA LEU A 63 0.32 -1.88 -17.35
C LEU A 63 0.64 -0.48 -17.85
N ASN A 64 0.93 0.46 -16.97
CA ASN A 64 1.50 1.74 -17.39
C ASN A 64 2.95 1.54 -17.87
N ILE A 65 3.21 1.84 -19.14
CA ILE A 65 4.52 1.66 -19.76
C ILE A 65 5.27 2.97 -19.96
N GLY A 66 4.64 4.12 -19.73
CA GLY A 66 5.35 5.40 -19.81
C GLY A 66 4.44 6.62 -19.83
N TYR A 67 5.07 7.77 -19.65
CA TYR A 67 4.42 9.07 -19.65
C TYR A 67 4.92 9.94 -20.80
N ILE A 68 4.07 10.84 -21.27
CA ILE A 68 4.46 11.93 -22.17
C ILE A 68 4.00 13.23 -21.53
N GLU A 69 4.94 14.16 -21.35
CA GLU A 69 4.67 15.48 -20.79
C GLU A 69 5.05 16.55 -21.81
N ASN A 70 4.10 17.41 -22.14
CA ASN A 70 4.33 18.52 -23.05
C ASN A 70 4.80 19.75 -22.28
N LYS A 71 5.58 20.61 -22.95
CA LYS A 71 6.09 21.87 -22.44
C LYS A 71 5.90 22.96 -23.49
N ARG A 72 6.13 24.20 -23.06
CA ARG A 72 6.14 25.34 -23.98
C ARG A 72 7.30 25.23 -24.94
N VAL A 73 7.09 25.68 -26.18
CA VAL A 73 8.14 25.70 -27.21
C VAL A 73 9.38 26.45 -26.71
N GLY A 74 10.56 25.87 -26.96
CA GLY A 74 11.83 26.44 -26.51
C GLY A 74 12.16 26.17 -25.03
N ALA A 75 11.41 25.29 -24.35
CA ALA A 75 11.75 24.87 -22.99
C ALA A 75 13.14 24.20 -22.94
N ASP A 76 13.90 24.52 -21.90
CA ASP A 76 15.18 23.89 -21.62
C ASP A 76 14.95 22.50 -20.98
N PHE A 77 15.07 21.46 -21.78
CA PHE A 77 14.87 20.09 -21.32
C PHE A 77 15.91 19.62 -20.31
N ASP A 78 17.14 20.14 -20.36
CA ASP A 78 18.20 19.78 -19.42
C ASP A 78 17.87 20.33 -18.03
N GLN A 79 17.42 21.60 -17.96
CA GLN A 79 16.95 22.20 -16.71
C GLN A 79 15.70 21.49 -16.16
N LEU A 80 14.80 21.02 -17.04
CA LEU A 80 13.58 20.33 -16.63
C LEU A 80 13.82 19.00 -15.91
N LEU A 81 14.96 18.33 -16.16
CA LEU A 81 15.32 17.08 -15.50
C LEU A 81 15.44 17.21 -13.97
N GLU A 82 15.75 18.41 -13.48
CA GLU A 82 15.87 18.71 -12.05
C GLU A 82 14.54 19.15 -11.42
N SER A 83 13.49 19.35 -12.22
CA SER A 83 12.21 19.83 -11.72
C SER A 83 11.48 18.76 -10.91
N LYS A 84 10.79 19.18 -9.84
CA LYS A 84 10.01 18.27 -8.97
C LYS A 84 8.98 17.44 -9.76
N GLN A 85 8.38 18.03 -10.79
CA GLN A 85 7.39 17.36 -11.65
C GLN A 85 8.01 16.19 -12.42
N ILE A 86 9.15 16.42 -13.09
CA ILE A 86 9.83 15.39 -13.88
C ILE A 86 10.43 14.30 -12.97
N LEU A 87 10.98 14.70 -11.81
CA LEU A 87 11.45 13.75 -10.81
C LEU A 87 10.32 12.84 -10.30
N LYS A 88 9.13 13.40 -10.02
CA LYS A 88 7.92 12.62 -9.65
C LYS A 88 7.57 11.59 -10.72
N TYR A 89 7.51 11.99 -11.99
CA TYR A 89 7.17 11.07 -13.07
C TYR A 89 8.20 9.97 -13.23
N LEU A 90 9.50 10.28 -13.17
CA LEU A 90 10.56 9.28 -13.26
C LEU A 90 10.62 8.35 -12.05
N GLU A 91 10.21 8.80 -10.87
CA GLU A 91 10.07 7.92 -9.69
C GLU A 91 8.91 6.92 -9.85
N LEU A 92 7.80 7.36 -10.47
CA LEU A 92 6.63 6.51 -10.75
C LEU A 92 6.85 5.56 -11.94
N ASN A 93 7.48 6.06 -13.02
CA ASN A 93 7.78 5.28 -14.22
C ASN A 93 9.06 5.82 -14.90
N PRO A 94 10.11 5.01 -15.07
CA PRO A 94 11.37 5.47 -15.66
C PRO A 94 11.31 5.72 -17.17
N ASN A 95 10.17 5.52 -17.83
CA ASN A 95 9.98 5.75 -19.25
C ASN A 95 9.18 7.03 -19.51
N LEU A 96 9.88 8.13 -19.80
CA LEU A 96 9.27 9.46 -19.94
C LEU A 96 9.66 10.12 -21.26
N MET A 97 8.67 10.61 -22.00
CA MET A 97 8.89 11.46 -23.18
C MET A 97 8.57 12.91 -22.82
N LEU A 98 9.52 13.81 -23.03
CA LEU A 98 9.29 15.25 -22.97
C LEU A 98 9.17 15.79 -24.39
N THR A 99 8.28 16.74 -24.61
CA THR A 99 8.18 17.42 -25.89
C THR A 99 7.75 18.87 -25.73
N ASP A 100 8.14 19.71 -26.67
CA ASP A 100 7.69 21.10 -26.79
C ASP A 100 6.99 21.33 -28.14
N TYR A 101 6.40 20.26 -28.68
CA TYR A 101 5.87 20.08 -30.04
C TYR A 101 6.91 19.97 -31.16
N LEU A 102 8.10 20.54 -31.02
CA LEU A 102 9.14 20.54 -32.06
C LEU A 102 10.27 19.58 -31.77
N ASN A 103 10.58 19.40 -30.49
CA ASN A 103 11.58 18.50 -29.98
C ASN A 103 10.89 17.36 -29.23
N PHE A 104 11.45 16.16 -29.36
CA PHE A 104 11.06 15.00 -28.57
C PHE A 104 12.30 14.46 -27.87
N VAL A 105 12.23 14.39 -26.55
CA VAL A 105 13.33 14.00 -25.67
C VAL A 105 12.89 12.81 -24.85
N TRP A 106 13.45 11.64 -25.15
CA TRP A 106 13.23 10.44 -24.37
C TRP A 106 14.18 10.45 -23.17
N VAL A 107 13.58 10.48 -21.98
CA VAL A 107 14.26 10.53 -20.68
C VAL A 107 14.02 9.21 -19.95
N GLY A 108 15.08 8.71 -19.32
CA GLY A 108 14.97 7.62 -18.35
C GLY A 108 15.97 7.79 -17.21
N LYS A 109 16.33 6.69 -16.54
CA LYS A 109 17.32 6.72 -15.47
C LYS A 109 18.66 6.12 -15.91
N ASP A 110 19.76 6.68 -15.42
CA ASP A 110 21.09 6.13 -15.59
C ASP A 110 21.39 5.03 -14.54
N GLU A 111 22.64 4.53 -14.53
CA GLU A 111 23.09 3.50 -13.59
C GLU A 111 23.10 3.98 -12.12
N GLU A 112 23.18 5.30 -11.89
CA GLU A 112 23.08 5.92 -10.57
C GLU A 112 21.63 6.28 -10.19
N ASN A 113 20.65 5.83 -10.97
CA ASN A 113 19.23 6.08 -10.79
C ASN A 113 18.85 7.58 -10.93
N LYS A 114 19.67 8.38 -11.63
CA LYS A 114 19.43 9.81 -11.91
C LYS A 114 18.77 10.01 -13.28
N PRO A 115 17.96 11.07 -13.46
CA PRO A 115 17.39 11.41 -14.77
C PRO A 115 18.48 11.59 -15.84
N SER A 116 18.29 10.98 -17.00
CA SER A 116 19.21 11.07 -18.14
C SER A 116 18.44 11.07 -19.46
N ILE A 117 18.87 11.93 -20.38
CA ILE A 117 18.35 11.94 -21.75
C ILE A 117 18.94 10.74 -22.49
N LYS A 118 18.07 9.82 -22.93
CA LYS A 118 18.45 8.65 -23.72
C LYS A 118 18.56 8.98 -25.20
N ARG A 119 17.65 9.80 -25.71
CA ARG A 119 17.63 10.23 -27.11
C ARG A 119 16.86 11.53 -27.27
N LYS A 120 17.32 12.38 -28.18
CA LYS A 120 16.65 13.63 -28.56
C LYS A 120 16.54 13.70 -30.08
N ILE A 121 15.40 14.17 -30.56
CA ILE A 121 15.20 14.53 -31.97
C ILE A 121 14.53 15.90 -32.04
N SER A 122 14.83 16.64 -33.09
CA SER A 122 14.11 17.87 -33.48
C SER A 122 13.43 17.60 -34.81
N ILE A 123 12.11 17.74 -34.86
CA ILE A 123 11.33 17.47 -36.07
C ILE A 123 11.19 18.70 -36.97
N SER A 124 11.34 19.91 -36.40
CA SER A 124 11.35 21.19 -37.09
C SER A 124 11.88 22.28 -36.15
N SER A 125 12.14 23.47 -36.68
CA SER A 125 12.30 24.71 -35.90
C SER A 125 11.12 25.66 -36.12
N LEU A 126 10.97 26.68 -35.26
CA LEU A 126 9.97 27.73 -35.43
C LEU A 126 10.15 28.50 -36.75
N GLU A 127 11.39 28.66 -37.22
CA GLU A 127 11.72 29.37 -38.46
C GLU A 127 11.38 28.56 -39.73
N GLU A 128 11.36 27.23 -39.60
CA GLU A 128 11.07 26.30 -40.68
C GLU A 128 9.61 25.86 -40.74
N LEU A 129 8.88 26.00 -39.62
CA LEU A 129 7.47 25.64 -39.50
C LEU A 129 6.60 26.20 -40.65
N PRO A 130 6.70 27.50 -41.02
CA PRO A 130 5.90 28.07 -42.10
C PRO A 130 6.24 27.51 -43.49
N LYS A 131 7.42 26.89 -43.65
CA LYS A 131 7.93 26.40 -44.93
C LYS A 131 7.50 24.94 -45.21
N LEU A 132 6.95 24.23 -44.21
CA LEU A 132 6.36 22.88 -44.28
C LEU A 132 7.09 21.92 -45.27
N LYS A 133 8.40 21.74 -45.10
CA LYS A 133 9.19 20.75 -45.86
C LYS A 133 9.51 19.53 -44.99
N PRO A 134 8.59 18.58 -44.80
CA PRO A 134 8.85 17.37 -44.04
C PRO A 134 9.96 16.56 -44.71
N ASN A 135 11.03 16.28 -43.98
CA ASN A 135 12.11 15.42 -44.41
C ASN A 135 11.73 13.94 -44.11
N PRO A 136 11.71 13.04 -45.11
CA PRO A 136 11.43 11.62 -44.89
C PRO A 136 12.34 10.95 -43.85
N GLN A 137 13.60 11.42 -43.71
CA GLN A 137 14.51 10.91 -42.70
C GLN A 137 14.06 11.29 -41.28
N THR A 138 13.58 12.52 -41.08
CA THR A 138 13.05 12.98 -39.79
C THR A 138 11.82 12.19 -39.36
N GLU A 139 10.93 11.85 -40.30
CA GLU A 139 9.77 10.99 -40.00
C GLU A 139 10.21 9.58 -39.59
N ARG A 140 11.22 9.01 -40.26
CA ARG A 140 11.80 7.72 -39.85
C ARG A 140 12.45 7.77 -38.47
N ASP A 141 13.23 8.81 -38.20
CA ASP A 141 13.91 8.97 -36.90
C ASP A 141 12.92 9.14 -35.74
N LEU A 142 11.82 9.85 -35.98
CA LEU A 142 10.69 9.98 -35.06
C LEU A 142 10.02 8.62 -34.80
N ILE A 143 9.73 7.85 -35.86
CA ILE A 143 9.17 6.50 -35.72
C ILE A 143 10.11 5.61 -34.91
N GLU A 144 11.43 5.63 -35.18
CA GLU A 144 12.40 4.84 -34.41
C GLU A 144 12.53 5.31 -32.96
N LEU A 145 12.41 6.61 -32.67
CA LEU A 145 12.39 7.12 -31.29
C LEU A 145 11.20 6.55 -30.53
N PHE A 146 10.00 6.66 -31.10
CA PHE A 146 8.79 6.16 -30.47
C PHE A 146 8.72 4.63 -30.46
N ARG A 147 9.39 3.95 -31.40
CA ARG A 147 9.59 2.49 -31.34
C ARG A 147 10.34 2.09 -30.08
N GLY A 148 11.41 2.81 -29.73
CA GLY A 148 12.16 2.59 -28.50
C GLY A 148 11.28 2.85 -27.27
N PHE A 149 10.60 4.00 -27.24
CA PHE A 149 9.74 4.40 -26.13
C PHE A 149 8.58 3.42 -25.88
N PHE A 150 7.84 3.01 -26.92
CA PHE A 150 6.70 2.09 -26.79
C PHE A 150 7.10 0.63 -26.55
N ASN A 151 8.31 0.23 -26.95
CA ASN A 151 8.84 -1.11 -26.65
C ASN A 151 9.72 -1.15 -25.40
N HIS A 152 9.70 -0.09 -24.58
CA HIS A 152 10.33 -0.15 -23.28
C HIS A 152 9.66 -1.23 -22.43
N GLU A 153 10.41 -2.26 -22.07
CA GLU A 153 9.95 -3.33 -21.20
C GLU A 153 10.34 -3.01 -19.76
N ALA A 154 9.34 -2.83 -18.91
CA ALA A 154 9.57 -2.73 -17.48
C ALA A 154 10.11 -4.08 -16.96
N ALA A 155 11.12 -4.03 -16.10
CA ALA A 155 11.60 -5.23 -15.42
C ALA A 155 10.45 -5.91 -14.67
N PRO A 156 10.22 -7.22 -14.85
CA PRO A 156 9.12 -7.90 -14.20
C PRO A 156 9.34 -7.93 -12.69
N ILE A 157 8.29 -7.59 -11.94
CA ILE A 157 8.33 -7.66 -10.47
C ILE A 157 8.07 -9.11 -10.07
N THR A 158 9.13 -9.80 -9.65
CA THR A 158 9.14 -11.26 -9.41
C THR A 158 9.48 -11.65 -7.97
N ASN A 159 9.85 -10.69 -7.11
CA ASN A 159 10.14 -10.95 -5.69
C ASN A 159 9.47 -9.90 -4.79
N ALA A 160 9.27 -10.26 -3.52
CA ALA A 160 8.55 -9.48 -2.53
C ALA A 160 9.22 -8.13 -2.25
N LYS A 161 10.55 -8.09 -2.27
CA LYS A 161 11.34 -6.87 -2.01
C LYS A 161 11.12 -5.82 -3.10
N ASP A 162 11.28 -6.21 -4.36
CA ASP A 162 11.09 -5.30 -5.49
C ASP A 162 9.64 -4.85 -5.59
N PHE A 163 8.69 -5.72 -5.25
CA PHE A 163 7.28 -5.35 -5.20
C PHE A 163 6.99 -4.30 -4.12
N ALA A 164 7.50 -4.51 -2.91
CA ALA A 164 7.37 -3.55 -1.82
C ALA A 164 7.99 -2.19 -2.18
N ASN A 165 9.15 -2.18 -2.84
CA ASN A 165 9.80 -0.97 -3.31
C ASN A 165 8.98 -0.26 -4.41
N ALA A 166 8.46 -1.01 -5.39
CA ALA A 166 7.66 -0.45 -6.48
C ALA A 166 6.37 0.22 -5.99
N LEU A 167 5.75 -0.32 -4.94
CA LEU A 167 4.54 0.27 -4.33
C LEU A 167 4.83 1.55 -3.54
N SER A 168 6.05 1.74 -3.06
CA SER A 168 6.37 2.83 -2.11
C SER A 168 6.15 4.24 -2.69
N ALA A 169 6.70 4.53 -3.87
CA ALA A 169 6.61 5.83 -4.53
C ALA A 169 5.16 6.24 -4.84
N PRO A 170 4.34 5.44 -5.54
CA PRO A 170 2.95 5.82 -5.81
C PRO A 170 2.12 5.98 -4.54
N THR A 171 2.36 5.19 -3.49
CA THR A 171 1.70 5.41 -2.19
C THR A 171 2.12 6.72 -1.54
N ARG A 172 3.39 7.13 -1.66
CA ARG A 172 3.90 8.39 -1.11
C ARG A 172 3.24 9.59 -1.80
N TYR A 173 3.18 9.55 -3.13
CA TYR A 173 2.50 10.58 -3.91
C TYR A 173 0.99 10.60 -3.64
N LEU A 174 0.37 9.44 -3.36
CA LEU A 174 -1.03 9.40 -2.94
C LEU A 174 -1.25 10.10 -1.59
N LYS A 175 -0.37 9.89 -0.61
CA LYS A 175 -0.37 10.66 0.65
C LYS A 175 -0.29 12.15 0.35
N ASP A 176 0.65 12.58 -0.49
CA ASP A 176 0.86 13.99 -0.80
C ASP A 176 -0.37 14.61 -1.48
N ALA A 177 -1.01 13.86 -2.40
CA ALA A 177 -2.26 14.26 -3.03
C ALA A 177 -3.39 14.41 -2.01
N LEU A 178 -3.55 13.50 -1.04
CA LEU A 178 -4.55 13.64 0.03
C LEU A 178 -4.33 14.92 0.83
N ILE A 179 -3.09 15.27 1.15
CA ILE A 179 -2.72 16.51 1.87
C ILE A 179 -3.03 17.75 1.02
N GLN A 180 -2.71 17.71 -0.28
CA GLN A 180 -3.00 18.80 -1.21
C GLN A 180 -4.51 19.06 -1.28
N TYR A 181 -5.32 18.00 -1.35
CA TYR A 181 -6.77 18.07 -1.45
C TYR A 181 -7.48 18.08 -0.08
N GLN A 182 -6.79 18.43 1.02
CA GLN A 182 -7.38 18.41 2.37
C GLN A 182 -8.64 19.28 2.56
N LYS A 183 -8.81 20.31 1.72
CA LYS A 183 -9.97 21.22 1.74
C LYS A 183 -11.12 20.74 0.85
N ASP A 184 -10.91 19.71 0.03
CA ASP A 184 -11.98 19.08 -0.73
C ASP A 184 -12.99 18.43 0.24
N ASP A 185 -14.27 18.60 -0.05
CA ASP A 185 -15.34 18.14 0.84
C ASP A 185 -15.32 16.62 1.06
N GLN A 186 -14.95 15.84 0.04
CA GLN A 186 -14.89 14.38 0.15
C GLN A 186 -13.71 13.95 1.02
N VAL A 187 -12.52 14.52 0.78
CA VAL A 187 -11.32 14.21 1.55
C VAL A 187 -11.50 14.65 3.01
N SER A 188 -11.99 15.87 3.23
CA SER A 188 -12.26 16.43 4.55
C SER A 188 -13.30 15.61 5.32
N SER A 189 -14.36 15.16 4.65
CA SER A 189 -15.38 14.28 5.25
C SER A 189 -14.81 12.93 5.67
N ILE A 190 -13.99 12.30 4.83
CA ILE A 190 -13.31 11.04 5.20
C ILE A 190 -12.40 11.27 6.40
N PHE A 191 -11.58 12.32 6.39
CA PHE A 191 -10.72 12.66 7.52
C PHE A 191 -11.51 12.83 8.83
N LYS A 192 -12.62 13.58 8.81
CA LYS A 192 -13.49 13.77 9.99
C LYS A 192 -14.01 12.44 10.52
N ASN A 193 -14.53 11.58 9.65
CA ASN A 193 -15.00 10.24 10.04
C ASN A 193 -13.88 9.41 10.69
N PHE A 194 -12.66 9.45 10.15
CA PHE A 194 -11.51 8.73 10.73
C PHE A 194 -11.05 9.33 12.06
N LYS A 195 -11.04 10.65 12.16
CA LYS A 195 -10.67 11.36 13.40
C LYS A 195 -11.65 11.07 14.52
N GLU A 196 -12.95 11.07 14.20
CA GLU A 196 -14.02 10.67 15.11
C GLU A 196 -13.94 9.18 15.46
N TYR A 197 -13.44 8.31 14.60
CA TYR A 197 -13.28 6.89 14.93
C TYR A 197 -12.03 6.61 15.79
N LEU A 198 -10.86 7.14 15.43
CA LEU A 198 -9.59 6.71 16.02
C LEU A 198 -9.25 7.45 17.32
N TYR A 199 -9.08 8.77 17.26
CA TYR A 199 -8.83 9.65 18.41
C TYR A 199 -8.82 11.12 17.96
N GLU A 200 -9.15 12.02 18.90
CA GLU A 200 -9.35 13.45 18.63
C GLU A 200 -8.07 14.21 18.23
N GLU A 201 -6.89 13.68 18.55
CA GLU A 201 -5.59 14.32 18.23
C GLU A 201 -5.01 13.91 16.87
N LEU A 202 -5.73 13.12 16.06
CA LEU A 202 -5.24 12.68 14.76
C LEU A 202 -5.02 13.89 13.83
N SER A 203 -3.76 14.11 13.44
CA SER A 203 -3.39 15.13 12.47
C SER A 203 -3.80 14.73 11.05
N PHE A 204 -4.03 15.70 10.17
CA PHE A 204 -4.38 15.41 8.78
C PHE A 204 -3.24 14.70 8.03
N GLU A 205 -1.99 15.02 8.37
CA GLU A 205 -0.81 14.37 7.81
C GLU A 205 -0.73 12.91 8.25
N ASP A 206 -0.91 12.62 9.55
CA ASP A 206 -0.93 11.24 10.06
C ASP A 206 -2.09 10.43 9.49
N PHE A 207 -3.26 11.06 9.30
CA PHE A 207 -4.38 10.44 8.60
C PHE A 207 -4.01 10.09 7.16
N SER A 208 -3.49 11.05 6.39
CA SER A 208 -3.17 10.86 4.97
C SER A 208 -2.12 9.77 4.77
N ASP A 209 -1.12 9.75 5.65
CA ASP A 209 -0.11 8.71 5.75
C ASP A 209 -0.72 7.32 6.03
N ALA A 210 -1.47 7.19 7.12
CA ALA A 210 -2.08 5.92 7.52
C ALA A 210 -3.09 5.41 6.48
N PHE A 211 -3.85 6.32 5.87
CA PHE A 211 -4.85 6.01 4.86
C PHE A 211 -4.20 5.49 3.58
N ALA A 212 -3.18 6.19 3.04
CA ALA A 212 -2.47 5.78 1.84
C ALA A 212 -1.79 4.42 2.02
N GLN A 213 -1.08 4.21 3.14
CA GLN A 213 -0.44 2.93 3.44
C GLN A 213 -1.47 1.80 3.54
N THR A 214 -2.49 1.97 4.39
CA THR A 214 -3.46 0.88 4.64
C THR A 214 -4.20 0.49 3.38
N LEU A 215 -4.51 1.46 2.52
CA LEU A 215 -5.06 1.21 1.21
C LEU A 215 -4.16 0.31 0.36
N THR A 216 -2.89 0.68 0.18
CA THR A 216 -1.96 -0.11 -0.63
C THR A 216 -1.88 -1.54 -0.11
N TYR A 217 -1.86 -1.71 1.21
CA TYR A 217 -1.97 -3.01 1.85
C TYR A 217 -3.29 -3.72 1.58
N SER A 218 -4.42 -3.02 1.61
CA SER A 218 -5.73 -3.60 1.30
C SER A 218 -5.77 -4.18 -0.12
N LEU A 219 -5.19 -3.47 -1.08
CA LEU A 219 -5.07 -3.94 -2.47
C LEU A 219 -4.14 -5.15 -2.58
N PHE A 220 -3.03 -5.15 -1.84
CA PHE A 220 -2.15 -6.30 -1.77
C PHE A 220 -2.84 -7.53 -1.13
N ILE A 221 -3.59 -7.34 -0.05
CA ILE A 221 -4.39 -8.40 0.60
C ILE A 221 -5.43 -8.96 -0.38
N ALA A 222 -6.14 -8.10 -1.11
CA ALA A 222 -7.08 -8.52 -2.14
C ALA A 222 -6.38 -9.39 -3.20
N LYS A 223 -5.19 -8.96 -3.67
CA LYS A 223 -4.40 -9.71 -4.65
C LYS A 223 -3.85 -11.02 -4.12
N LEU A 224 -3.41 -11.09 -2.86
CA LEU A 224 -2.96 -12.33 -2.22
C LEU A 224 -4.08 -13.38 -2.12
N ASN A 225 -5.31 -12.94 -1.86
CA ASN A 225 -6.46 -13.85 -1.80
C ASN A 225 -6.95 -14.26 -3.20
N HIS A 226 -6.75 -13.40 -4.20
CA HIS A 226 -7.16 -13.63 -5.59
C HIS A 226 -5.98 -13.41 -6.57
N PRO A 227 -4.95 -14.26 -6.53
CA PRO A 227 -3.66 -14.01 -7.21
C PRO A 227 -3.78 -13.89 -8.73
N PHE A 228 -4.76 -14.57 -9.34
CA PHE A 228 -4.96 -14.62 -10.78
C PHE A 228 -6.13 -13.75 -11.26
N GLU A 229 -6.83 -13.07 -10.35
CA GLU A 229 -7.89 -12.14 -10.72
C GLU A 229 -7.33 -10.73 -10.86
N LYS A 230 -7.98 -9.94 -11.71
CA LYS A 230 -7.73 -8.50 -11.81
C LYS A 230 -8.43 -7.81 -10.66
N ILE A 231 -7.68 -7.09 -9.83
CA ILE A 231 -8.19 -6.26 -8.73
C ILE A 231 -8.49 -4.87 -9.27
N ASP A 232 -9.65 -4.31 -8.93
CA ASP A 232 -10.04 -2.95 -9.24
C ASP A 232 -10.82 -2.33 -8.07
N LEU A 233 -11.18 -1.04 -8.19
CA LEU A 233 -11.92 -0.35 -7.15
C LEU A 233 -13.32 -0.92 -6.92
N ASN A 234 -13.91 -1.65 -7.86
CA ASN A 234 -15.24 -2.23 -7.73
C ASN A 234 -15.22 -3.54 -6.94
N ASN A 235 -14.24 -4.41 -7.19
CA ASN A 235 -14.15 -5.74 -6.59
C ASN A 235 -13.25 -5.84 -5.35
N VAL A 236 -12.37 -4.87 -5.08
CA VAL A 236 -11.44 -4.90 -3.95
C VAL A 236 -12.12 -5.26 -2.62
N ARG A 237 -13.30 -4.69 -2.34
CA ARG A 237 -14.06 -4.96 -1.10
C ARG A 237 -14.52 -6.42 -0.98
N SER A 238 -14.91 -7.05 -2.09
CA SER A 238 -15.31 -8.46 -2.10
C SER A 238 -14.11 -9.41 -2.06
N SER A 239 -12.96 -8.97 -2.56
CA SER A 239 -11.70 -9.73 -2.54
C SER A 239 -10.98 -9.70 -1.18
N ILE A 240 -11.43 -8.86 -0.25
CA ILE A 240 -10.94 -8.81 1.13
C ILE A 240 -11.88 -9.64 2.02
N PRO A 241 -11.35 -10.58 2.84
CA PRO A 241 -12.15 -11.40 3.74
C PRO A 241 -13.07 -10.60 4.68
N LYS A 242 -14.28 -11.11 4.96
CA LYS A 242 -15.30 -10.38 5.75
C LYS A 242 -14.87 -10.07 7.18
N ASN A 243 -13.97 -10.88 7.74
CA ASN A 243 -13.39 -10.70 9.06
C ASN A 243 -12.38 -9.53 9.14
N PHE A 244 -12.06 -8.88 8.01
CA PHE A 244 -11.21 -7.69 7.92
C PHE A 244 -12.09 -6.43 7.82
N ALA A 245 -13.08 -6.30 8.71
CA ALA A 245 -14.20 -5.36 8.55
C ALA A 245 -13.75 -3.89 8.36
N VAL A 246 -12.85 -3.39 9.23
CA VAL A 246 -12.28 -2.04 9.12
C VAL A 246 -11.61 -1.82 7.76
N ILE A 247 -10.79 -2.77 7.31
CA ILE A 247 -10.04 -2.70 6.06
C ILE A 247 -10.99 -2.69 4.85
N ARG A 248 -12.09 -3.45 4.91
CA ARG A 248 -13.14 -3.41 3.88
C ARG A 248 -13.84 -2.05 3.81
N GLU A 249 -14.12 -1.42 4.95
CA GLU A 249 -14.66 -0.05 4.98
C GLU A 249 -13.68 0.96 4.38
N MET A 250 -12.37 0.80 4.64
CA MET A 250 -11.35 1.65 4.01
C MET A 250 -11.37 1.55 2.48
N ALA A 251 -11.61 0.35 1.94
CA ALA A 251 -11.73 0.13 0.50
C ALA A 251 -12.93 0.88 -0.12
N ASP A 252 -14.04 1.04 0.60
CA ASP A 252 -15.20 1.80 0.09
C ASP A 252 -14.95 3.31 0.04
N PHE A 253 -14.11 3.84 0.94
CA PHE A 253 -13.74 5.25 0.87
C PHE A 253 -12.97 5.61 -0.40
N LEU A 254 -12.29 4.64 -1.03
CA LEU A 254 -11.58 4.85 -2.30
C LEU A 254 -12.52 5.21 -3.44
N LYS A 255 -13.67 4.52 -3.51
CA LYS A 255 -14.68 4.79 -4.53
C LYS A 255 -15.16 6.23 -4.46
N LYS A 256 -15.16 6.82 -3.26
CA LYS A 256 -15.51 8.23 -3.07
C LYS A 256 -14.40 9.14 -3.62
N LEU A 257 -13.14 8.83 -3.31
CA LEU A 257 -11.98 9.61 -3.74
C LEU A 257 -11.67 9.53 -5.24
N ASP A 258 -12.21 8.53 -5.95
CA ASP A 258 -12.01 8.34 -7.40
C ASP A 258 -12.54 9.50 -8.27
N ALA A 259 -13.35 10.39 -7.69
CA ALA A 259 -13.78 11.62 -8.35
C ALA A 259 -12.64 12.64 -8.54
N ILE A 260 -11.60 12.60 -7.68
CA ILE A 260 -10.46 13.51 -7.73
C ILE A 260 -9.42 12.91 -8.69
N LYS A 261 -9.18 13.59 -9.82
CA LYS A 261 -8.38 13.05 -10.93
C LYS A 261 -6.96 12.67 -10.54
N GLU A 262 -6.28 13.50 -9.75
CA GLU A 262 -4.92 13.19 -9.27
C GLU A 262 -4.89 11.92 -8.42
N ILE A 263 -5.85 11.80 -7.49
CA ILE A 263 -5.97 10.63 -6.62
C ILE A 263 -6.31 9.39 -7.46
N GLN A 264 -7.29 9.48 -8.36
CA GLN A 264 -7.66 8.42 -9.30
C GLN A 264 -6.45 7.94 -10.12
N TRP A 265 -5.64 8.87 -10.63
CA TRP A 265 -4.43 8.53 -11.38
C TRP A 265 -3.45 7.72 -10.51
N LEU A 266 -3.12 8.20 -9.32
CA LEU A 266 -2.20 7.52 -8.40
C LEU A 266 -2.73 6.18 -7.90
N LEU A 267 -4.04 6.07 -7.65
CA LEU A 267 -4.71 4.80 -7.36
C LEU A 267 -4.54 3.80 -8.51
N ASN A 268 -4.68 4.27 -9.75
CA ASN A 268 -4.49 3.43 -10.93
C ASN A 268 -3.02 3.01 -11.12
N GLU A 269 -2.04 3.83 -10.73
CA GLU A 269 -0.63 3.40 -10.72
C GLU A 269 -0.41 2.25 -9.74
N ILE A 270 -0.95 2.35 -8.52
CA ILE A 270 -0.89 1.26 -7.53
C ILE A 270 -1.59 0.01 -8.06
N LEU A 271 -2.80 0.13 -8.58
CA LEU A 271 -3.55 -1.00 -9.16
C LEU A 271 -2.84 -1.64 -10.35
N SER A 272 -2.17 -0.84 -11.17
CA SER A 272 -1.39 -1.33 -12.30
C SER A 272 -0.26 -2.24 -11.81
N LEU A 273 0.51 -1.82 -10.81
CA LEU A 273 1.56 -2.63 -10.19
C LEU A 273 1.01 -3.90 -9.53
N ILE A 274 -0.06 -3.77 -8.74
CA ILE A 274 -0.73 -4.89 -8.07
C ILE A 274 -1.21 -5.96 -9.07
N ASN A 275 -1.67 -5.55 -10.25
CA ASN A 275 -2.23 -6.49 -11.23
C ASN A 275 -1.21 -7.16 -12.14
N HIS A 276 -0.01 -6.59 -12.30
CA HIS A 276 1.02 -7.09 -13.22
C HIS A 276 2.21 -7.73 -12.51
N VAL A 277 2.16 -7.84 -11.18
CA VAL A 277 3.13 -8.61 -10.40
C VAL A 277 2.99 -10.11 -10.66
N ASP A 278 4.10 -10.84 -10.73
CA ASP A 278 4.09 -12.30 -10.81
C ASP A 278 3.76 -12.91 -9.44
N MET A 279 2.46 -13.04 -9.14
CA MET A 279 2.00 -13.59 -7.87
C MET A 279 2.51 -15.00 -7.58
N GLY A 280 2.83 -15.81 -8.58
CA GLY A 280 3.40 -17.13 -8.37
C GLY A 280 4.78 -17.05 -7.73
N SER A 281 5.64 -16.19 -8.29
CA SER A 281 6.97 -15.93 -7.74
C SER A 281 6.91 -15.18 -6.41
N ILE A 282 6.01 -14.19 -6.25
CA ILE A 282 5.82 -13.49 -4.97
C ILE A 282 5.39 -14.45 -3.86
N ILE A 283 4.38 -15.29 -4.07
CA ILE A 283 3.91 -16.23 -3.04
C ILE A 283 5.02 -17.22 -2.68
N LYS A 284 5.79 -17.69 -3.67
CA LYS A 284 6.94 -18.56 -3.42
C LYS A 284 7.99 -17.88 -2.55
N ASP A 285 8.38 -16.66 -2.90
CA ASP A 285 9.37 -15.86 -2.17
C ASP A 285 8.90 -15.56 -0.73
N LEU A 286 7.61 -15.27 -0.54
CA LEU A 286 7.03 -15.09 0.79
C LEU A 286 7.04 -16.40 1.60
N ASN A 287 6.75 -17.56 1.00
CA ASN A 287 6.73 -18.84 1.73
C ASN A 287 8.11 -19.31 2.21
N ASP A 288 9.19 -18.82 1.60
CA ASP A 288 10.57 -19.13 2.02
C ASP A 288 10.97 -18.33 3.28
N ASP A 289 10.16 -17.34 3.67
CA ASP A 289 10.31 -16.53 4.87
C ASP A 289 9.42 -17.05 6.02
N LYS A 290 9.90 -16.93 7.25
CA LYS A 290 9.13 -17.33 8.44
C LYS A 290 8.02 -16.32 8.77
N ASP A 291 8.25 -15.04 8.53
CA ASP A 291 7.31 -13.96 8.83
C ASP A 291 7.19 -12.99 7.62
N PRO A 292 6.77 -13.50 6.43
CA PRO A 292 6.94 -12.82 5.14
C PRO A 292 6.27 -11.47 5.02
N TYR A 293 5.02 -11.40 5.44
CA TYR A 293 4.19 -10.20 5.31
C TYR A 293 4.68 -9.06 6.19
N LEU A 294 5.36 -9.40 7.29
CA LEU A 294 6.02 -8.45 8.16
C LEU A 294 7.27 -7.89 7.51
N HIS A 295 8.15 -8.73 6.98
CA HIS A 295 9.34 -8.26 6.25
C HIS A 295 8.98 -7.49 4.97
N PHE A 296 7.91 -7.88 4.28
CA PHE A 296 7.34 -7.10 3.19
C PHE A 296 6.94 -5.70 3.66
N TYR A 297 6.24 -5.58 4.79
CA TYR A 297 5.90 -4.28 5.35
C TYR A 297 7.11 -3.44 5.74
N GLU A 298 8.11 -4.05 6.36
CA GLU A 298 9.33 -3.32 6.73
C GLU A 298 10.07 -2.80 5.50
N THR A 299 10.15 -3.61 4.45
CA THR A 299 10.77 -3.23 3.19
C THR A 299 10.02 -2.05 2.57
N PHE A 300 8.69 -2.16 2.48
CA PHE A 300 7.83 -1.10 1.98
C PHE A 300 8.00 0.19 2.79
N LEU A 301 7.91 0.13 4.12
CA LEU A 301 8.06 1.31 4.98
C LEU A 301 9.43 1.97 4.83
N SER A 302 10.48 1.16 4.64
CA SER A 302 11.83 1.68 4.45
C SER A 302 11.97 2.47 3.17
N ALA A 303 11.30 2.05 2.09
CA ALA A 303 11.28 2.79 0.83
C ALA A 303 10.30 3.98 0.86
N TYR A 304 9.17 3.80 1.56
CA TYR A 304 8.08 4.76 1.66
C TYR A 304 8.41 5.98 2.53
N ASP A 305 8.89 5.78 3.76
CA ASP A 305 9.32 6.86 4.65
C ASP A 305 10.24 6.31 5.77
N PRO A 306 11.58 6.34 5.57
CA PRO A 306 12.54 5.88 6.57
C PRO A 306 12.43 6.60 7.92
N LYS A 307 12.14 7.92 7.90
CA LYS A 307 12.06 8.72 9.12
C LYS A 307 10.81 8.40 9.91
N LEU A 308 9.69 8.18 9.22
CA LEU A 308 8.46 7.72 9.84
C LEU A 308 8.62 6.33 10.46
N ARG A 309 9.31 5.40 9.77
CA ARG A 309 9.64 4.07 10.31
C ARG A 309 10.36 4.19 11.66
N GLU A 310 11.37 5.06 11.74
CA GLU A 310 12.10 5.33 12.99
C GLU A 310 11.23 6.03 14.05
N LYS A 311 10.50 7.09 13.69
CA LYS A 311 9.68 7.90 14.62
C LYS A 311 8.50 7.12 15.21
N LYS A 312 7.74 6.42 14.37
CA LYS A 312 6.65 5.53 14.81
C LYS A 312 7.18 4.25 15.45
N GLY A 313 8.51 4.08 15.40
CA GLY A 313 9.24 2.98 15.98
C GLY A 313 8.80 1.64 15.41
N VAL A 314 8.35 1.56 14.16
CA VAL A 314 7.90 0.30 13.55
C VAL A 314 9.13 -0.57 13.29
N TYR A 315 9.61 -1.20 14.37
CA TYR A 315 10.77 -2.08 14.41
C TYR A 315 10.28 -3.46 14.79
N TYR A 316 10.69 -4.43 14.00
CA TYR A 316 10.53 -5.81 14.36
C TYR A 316 11.09 -6.10 15.76
N THR A 317 10.29 -6.76 16.59
CA THR A 317 10.80 -7.32 17.84
C THR A 317 11.49 -8.63 17.47
N PRO A 318 12.79 -8.81 17.76
CA PRO A 318 13.48 -10.02 17.36
C PRO A 318 12.78 -11.29 17.85
N ASP A 319 12.65 -12.26 16.95
CA ASP A 319 12.08 -13.60 17.18
C ASP A 319 12.45 -14.23 18.51
N SER A 320 13.75 -14.17 18.84
CA SER A 320 14.32 -14.75 20.05
C SER A 320 13.74 -14.12 21.31
N VAL A 321 13.51 -12.81 21.31
CA VAL A 321 12.93 -12.06 22.43
C VAL A 321 11.46 -12.41 22.58
N VAL A 322 10.70 -12.44 21.48
CA VAL A 322 9.28 -12.79 21.51
C VAL A 322 9.08 -14.20 22.04
N LYS A 323 9.82 -15.19 21.48
CA LYS A 323 9.77 -16.59 21.92
C LYS A 323 10.18 -16.74 23.38
N PHE A 324 11.20 -16.03 23.84
CA PHE A 324 11.61 -16.07 25.25
C PHE A 324 10.46 -15.63 26.18
N ILE A 325 9.83 -14.48 25.87
CA ILE A 325 8.73 -13.94 26.68
C ILE A 325 7.53 -14.89 26.67
N ILE A 326 7.11 -15.38 25.50
CA ILE A 326 5.97 -16.31 25.38
C ILE A 326 6.23 -17.63 26.11
N ASN A 327 7.46 -18.18 26.02
CA ASN A 327 7.80 -19.41 26.75
C ASN A 327 7.87 -19.19 28.27
N ALA A 328 8.38 -18.05 28.73
CA ALA A 328 8.39 -17.72 30.16
C ALA A 328 6.96 -17.61 30.70
N LEU A 329 6.07 -16.94 29.97
CA LEU A 329 4.66 -16.83 30.32
C LEU A 329 3.95 -18.19 30.35
N ASP A 330 4.16 -19.01 29.33
CA ASP A 330 3.62 -20.37 29.27
C ASP A 330 4.10 -21.23 30.45
N SER A 331 5.36 -21.06 30.88
CA SER A 331 5.92 -21.73 32.06
C SER A 331 5.32 -21.23 33.37
N LEU A 332 5.10 -19.91 33.52
CA LEU A 332 4.47 -19.33 34.70
C LEU A 332 3.02 -19.79 34.86
N LEU A 333 2.26 -19.85 33.75
CA LEU A 333 0.89 -20.37 33.73
C LEU A 333 0.83 -21.80 34.27
N LYS A 334 1.71 -22.69 33.79
CA LYS A 334 1.78 -24.09 34.25
C LYS A 334 2.13 -24.23 35.73
N THR A 335 3.00 -23.36 36.23
CA THR A 335 3.61 -23.51 37.56
C THR A 335 2.74 -22.89 38.66
N HIS A 336 2.11 -21.74 38.38
CA HIS A 336 1.45 -20.93 39.40
C HIS A 336 -0.09 -20.93 39.30
N PHE A 337 -0.67 -21.31 38.15
CA PHE A 337 -2.11 -21.22 37.93
C PHE A 337 -2.74 -22.59 37.75
N LYS A 338 -3.51 -23.03 38.75
CA LYS A 338 -4.20 -24.34 38.75
C LYS A 338 -5.15 -24.51 37.57
N ASP A 339 -5.71 -23.40 37.08
CA ASP A 339 -6.65 -23.38 35.97
C ASP A 339 -5.97 -23.45 34.59
N ALA A 340 -4.63 -23.35 34.53
CA ALA A 340 -3.83 -23.36 33.31
C ALA A 340 -2.70 -24.42 33.31
N PRO A 341 -2.97 -25.70 33.64
CA PRO A 341 -1.93 -26.72 33.83
C PRO A 341 -1.16 -27.08 32.54
N LEU A 342 -1.69 -26.71 31.36
CA LEU A 342 -1.03 -26.91 30.06
C LEU A 342 -0.41 -25.61 29.52
N GLY A 343 -0.41 -24.54 30.30
CA GLY A 343 0.06 -23.21 29.90
C GLY A 343 -0.95 -22.52 28.99
N LEU A 344 -0.49 -21.83 27.95
CA LEU A 344 -1.38 -21.15 26.99
C LEU A 344 -2.34 -22.10 26.28
N LYS A 345 -1.94 -23.37 26.11
CA LYS A 345 -2.79 -24.42 25.54
C LYS A 345 -4.06 -24.67 26.36
N SER A 346 -4.07 -24.37 27.66
CA SER A 346 -5.26 -24.50 28.50
C SER A 346 -6.41 -23.59 28.05
N ALA A 347 -6.13 -22.48 27.35
CA ALA A 347 -7.15 -21.60 26.79
C ALA A 347 -8.03 -22.28 25.72
N LEU A 348 -7.60 -23.42 25.15
CA LEU A 348 -8.46 -24.21 24.27
C LEU A 348 -9.68 -24.78 25.01
N ASP A 349 -9.53 -25.10 26.30
CA ASP A 349 -10.53 -25.79 27.09
C ASP A 349 -11.13 -24.94 28.21
N ASN A 350 -10.48 -23.83 28.58
CA ASN A 350 -10.87 -22.96 29.68
C ASN A 350 -11.03 -21.52 29.22
N GLU A 351 -12.29 -21.05 29.13
CA GLU A 351 -12.66 -19.71 28.65
C GLU A 351 -12.24 -18.55 29.59
N ASN A 352 -11.75 -18.88 30.79
CA ASN A 352 -11.24 -17.89 31.73
C ASN A 352 -9.80 -17.46 31.40
N ILE A 353 -9.07 -18.20 30.56
CA ILE A 353 -7.67 -17.88 30.24
C ILE A 353 -7.64 -16.91 29.06
N LYS A 354 -7.63 -15.63 29.38
CA LYS A 354 -7.56 -14.54 28.40
C LYS A 354 -6.14 -14.00 28.26
N LEU A 355 -5.80 -13.55 27.05
CA LEU A 355 -4.51 -12.94 26.72
C LEU A 355 -4.76 -11.59 26.05
N LEU A 356 -4.04 -10.55 26.46
CA LEU A 356 -4.12 -9.24 25.83
C LEU A 356 -2.72 -8.75 25.45
N ASP A 357 -2.51 -8.50 24.17
CA ASP A 357 -1.36 -7.73 23.68
C ASP A 357 -1.80 -6.26 23.53
N PHE A 358 -1.43 -5.41 24.48
CA PHE A 358 -1.93 -4.04 24.55
C PHE A 358 -1.22 -3.07 23.59
N ALA A 359 -0.24 -3.54 22.83
CA ALA A 359 0.49 -2.77 21.83
C ALA A 359 1.00 -3.72 20.74
N THR A 360 0.06 -4.29 20.02
CA THR A 360 0.30 -5.50 19.23
C THR A 360 1.11 -5.26 17.97
N GLY A 361 1.18 -4.02 17.50
CA GLY A 361 1.90 -3.67 16.29
C GLY A 361 1.39 -4.50 15.11
N THR A 362 2.30 -5.24 14.50
CA THR A 362 2.02 -6.17 13.39
C THR A 362 1.61 -7.57 13.86
N GLY A 363 1.25 -7.74 15.13
CA GLY A 363 0.70 -8.98 15.68
C GLY A 363 1.72 -10.04 16.10
N THR A 364 3.02 -9.72 16.19
CA THR A 364 4.09 -10.72 16.40
C THR A 364 3.93 -11.50 17.71
N PHE A 365 3.67 -10.83 18.84
CA PHE A 365 3.45 -11.51 20.13
C PHE A 365 2.18 -12.34 20.13
N LEU A 366 1.10 -11.80 19.54
CA LEU A 366 -0.18 -12.49 19.43
C LEU A 366 -0.04 -13.76 18.58
N LEU A 367 0.66 -13.68 17.44
CA LEU A 367 0.95 -14.82 16.57
C LEU A 367 1.76 -15.89 17.30
N GLU A 368 2.84 -15.52 17.99
CA GLU A 368 3.64 -16.48 18.77
C GLU A 368 2.85 -17.09 19.94
N ALA A 369 1.91 -16.35 20.54
CA ALA A 369 0.99 -16.91 21.53
C ALA A 369 0.06 -17.97 20.91
N PHE A 370 -0.49 -17.72 19.71
CA PHE A 370 -1.27 -18.71 18.96
C PHE A 370 -0.41 -19.94 18.62
N ARG A 371 0.81 -19.76 18.10
CA ARG A 371 1.78 -20.83 17.84
C ARG A 371 1.98 -21.69 19.09
N LYS A 372 2.17 -21.05 20.25
CA LYS A 372 2.38 -21.75 21.52
C LYS A 372 1.13 -22.51 22.00
N ALA A 373 -0.04 -21.91 21.89
CA ALA A 373 -1.30 -22.53 22.31
C ALA A 373 -1.71 -23.71 21.41
N LEU A 374 -1.41 -23.62 20.10
CA LEU A 374 -1.73 -24.62 19.10
C LEU A 374 -0.62 -25.67 18.90
N GLU A 375 0.51 -25.54 19.58
CA GLU A 375 1.64 -26.46 19.52
C GLU A 375 1.17 -27.92 19.74
N THR A 376 1.39 -28.77 18.73
CA THR A 376 1.09 -30.19 18.80
C THR A 376 2.10 -30.86 19.74
N ARG A 377 1.62 -31.49 20.81
CA ARG A 377 2.45 -32.33 21.67
C ARG A 377 2.12 -33.80 21.40
N LYS A 378 3.15 -34.62 21.32
CA LYS A 378 3.02 -36.08 21.48
C LYS A 378 2.62 -36.33 22.93
N THR A 379 1.52 -37.02 23.16
CA THR A 379 1.19 -37.51 24.50
C THR A 379 2.10 -38.70 24.85
N SER A 380 2.27 -38.97 26.13
CA SER A 380 3.16 -40.02 26.66
C SER A 380 2.80 -41.45 26.20
N ASP A 381 1.61 -41.62 25.62
CA ASP A 381 1.06 -42.85 25.01
C ASP A 381 1.21 -42.90 23.48
N GLY A 382 1.91 -41.94 22.86
CA GLY A 382 2.13 -41.90 21.42
C GLY A 382 0.95 -41.36 20.59
N GLY A 383 -0.14 -40.93 21.23
CA GLY A 383 -1.26 -40.27 20.59
C GLY A 383 -0.94 -38.82 20.15
N THR A 384 -1.62 -38.37 19.09
CA THR A 384 -1.66 -36.94 18.72
C THR A 384 -2.91 -36.34 19.38
N PHE A 385 -2.75 -35.28 20.17
CA PHE A 385 -3.89 -34.63 20.84
C PHE A 385 -4.75 -33.88 19.81
N THR A 386 -5.79 -34.53 19.29
CA THR A 386 -6.72 -34.03 18.25
C THR A 386 -7.82 -33.13 18.80
N LYS A 387 -7.50 -32.16 19.69
CA LYS A 387 -8.44 -31.06 20.02
C LYS A 387 -8.37 -29.95 18.97
N GLU A 388 -8.38 -30.31 17.70
CA GLU A 388 -8.15 -29.38 16.60
C GLU A 388 -9.32 -28.43 16.37
N ASP A 389 -10.53 -28.76 16.84
CA ASP A 389 -11.75 -27.95 16.66
C ASP A 389 -11.93 -26.81 17.67
N LYS A 390 -11.14 -26.75 18.74
CA LYS A 390 -11.32 -25.74 19.81
C LYS A 390 -10.57 -24.42 19.59
N TYR A 391 -9.87 -24.22 18.47
CA TYR A 391 -9.14 -22.97 18.21
C TYR A 391 -10.04 -21.73 18.23
N GLN A 392 -11.34 -21.90 17.96
CA GLN A 392 -12.37 -20.88 18.08
C GLN A 392 -12.43 -20.25 19.49
N ASN A 393 -12.09 -21.02 20.52
CA ASN A 393 -12.00 -20.50 21.88
C ASN A 393 -10.82 -19.52 22.00
N LEU A 394 -9.69 -19.79 21.34
CA LEU A 394 -8.55 -18.86 21.34
C LEU A 394 -8.92 -17.53 20.67
N LEU A 395 -9.65 -17.57 19.55
CA LEU A 395 -10.12 -16.36 18.86
C LEU A 395 -11.01 -15.47 19.75
N LYS A 396 -11.72 -16.06 20.71
CA LYS A 396 -12.57 -15.32 21.67
C LYS A 396 -11.79 -14.78 22.87
N GLN A 397 -10.60 -15.27 23.14
CA GLN A 397 -9.84 -15.04 24.37
C GLN A 397 -8.52 -14.29 24.17
N PHE A 398 -7.97 -14.29 22.95
CA PHE A 398 -6.70 -13.64 22.62
C PHE A 398 -7.00 -12.31 21.93
N TYR A 399 -6.65 -11.23 22.61
CA TYR A 399 -6.94 -9.85 22.22
C TYR A 399 -5.66 -9.11 21.85
N GLY A 400 -5.74 -8.19 20.90
CA GLY A 400 -4.66 -7.25 20.58
C GLY A 400 -5.20 -5.83 20.49
N PHE A 401 -4.49 -4.84 21.00
CA PHE A 401 -4.76 -3.42 20.77
C PHE A 401 -3.66 -2.83 19.92
N GLU A 402 -4.06 -2.11 18.87
CA GLU A 402 -3.15 -1.33 18.04
C GLU A 402 -3.75 0.05 17.82
N TYR A 403 -2.91 1.09 17.79
CA TYR A 403 -3.37 2.46 17.57
C TYR A 403 -3.15 2.94 16.13
N LEU A 404 -2.21 2.31 15.41
CA LEU A 404 -1.90 2.62 14.01
C LEU A 404 -2.65 1.67 13.06
N ILE A 405 -3.33 2.26 12.08
CA ILE A 405 -4.15 1.52 11.12
C ILE A 405 -3.32 0.53 10.27
N ALA A 406 -2.15 0.95 9.81
CA ALA A 406 -1.32 0.09 8.95
C ALA A 406 -0.79 -1.15 9.69
N PRO A 407 -0.12 -1.04 10.86
CA PRO A 407 0.21 -2.19 11.71
C PRO A 407 -1.01 -3.05 12.08
N TYR A 408 -2.16 -2.43 12.38
CA TYR A 408 -3.41 -3.16 12.63
C TYR A 408 -3.81 -4.04 11.45
N ALA A 409 -3.73 -3.52 10.22
CA ALA A 409 -4.08 -4.27 9.02
C ALA A 409 -3.12 -5.44 8.77
N ILE A 410 -1.85 -5.23 9.09
CA ILE A 410 -0.80 -6.24 8.94
C ILE A 410 -0.92 -7.31 10.00
N ALA A 411 -1.28 -6.96 11.24
CA ALA A 411 -1.57 -7.96 12.27
C ALA A 411 -2.69 -8.91 11.83
N HIS A 412 -3.76 -8.38 11.22
CA HIS A 412 -4.83 -9.19 10.65
C HIS A 412 -4.34 -10.10 9.52
N LEU A 413 -3.55 -9.55 8.58
CA LEU A 413 -2.97 -10.33 7.48
C LEU A 413 -2.07 -11.44 8.01
N ASN A 414 -1.11 -11.10 8.86
CA ASN A 414 -0.14 -12.03 9.46
C ASN A 414 -0.84 -13.20 10.14
N LEU A 415 -1.79 -12.91 11.04
CA LEU A 415 -2.51 -13.98 11.74
C LEU A 415 -3.38 -14.78 10.78
N SER A 416 -4.13 -14.14 9.88
CA SER A 416 -4.98 -14.87 8.93
C SER A 416 -4.18 -15.82 8.03
N GLN A 417 -3.00 -15.42 7.58
CA GLN A 417 -2.14 -16.25 6.75
C GLN A 417 -1.50 -17.36 7.57
N ALA A 418 -1.04 -17.09 8.80
CA ALA A 418 -0.58 -18.15 9.70
C ALA A 418 -1.67 -19.20 9.98
N PHE A 419 -2.92 -18.77 10.18
CA PHE A 419 -4.06 -19.67 10.32
C PHE A 419 -4.27 -20.54 9.08
N LYS A 420 -4.16 -19.98 7.88
CA LYS A 420 -4.31 -20.71 6.61
C LYS A 420 -3.13 -21.65 6.33
N GLU A 421 -1.90 -21.16 6.46
CA GLU A 421 -0.69 -21.79 5.93
C GLU A 421 0.07 -22.59 6.99
N GLU A 422 0.23 -22.05 8.20
CA GLU A 422 0.97 -22.70 9.28
C GLU A 422 0.07 -23.65 10.07
N PHE A 423 -1.08 -23.16 10.54
CA PHE A 423 -1.98 -23.94 11.40
C PHE A 423 -2.93 -24.85 10.62
N LYS A 424 -2.98 -24.72 9.29
CA LYS A 424 -3.91 -25.43 8.39
C LYS A 424 -5.38 -25.34 8.82
N LYS A 425 -5.76 -24.18 9.38
CA LYS A 425 -7.09 -23.83 9.91
C LYS A 425 -7.49 -22.44 9.41
N PRO A 426 -7.78 -22.29 8.10
CA PRO A 426 -8.17 -21.00 7.55
C PRO A 426 -9.38 -20.42 8.30
N LEU A 427 -9.30 -19.13 8.61
CA LEU A 427 -10.39 -18.41 9.29
C LEU A 427 -11.65 -18.41 8.41
N LYS A 428 -12.79 -18.74 9.00
CA LYS A 428 -14.11 -18.68 8.36
C LYS A 428 -14.62 -17.23 8.33
N ASP A 429 -15.62 -16.96 7.50
CA ASP A 429 -16.24 -15.61 7.37
C ASP A 429 -16.69 -14.99 8.70
N ASN A 430 -17.11 -15.82 9.66
CA ASN A 430 -17.59 -15.37 10.98
C ASN A 430 -16.49 -15.40 12.06
N ASP A 431 -15.29 -15.85 11.71
CA ASP A 431 -14.15 -15.89 12.62
C ASP A 431 -13.49 -14.52 12.68
N ALA A 432 -13.62 -13.84 13.82
CA ALA A 432 -13.02 -12.52 14.02
C ALA A 432 -11.79 -12.63 14.92
N LEU A 433 -10.64 -12.18 14.42
CA LEU A 433 -9.49 -11.87 15.26
C LEU A 433 -9.86 -10.70 16.16
N LYS A 434 -9.61 -10.81 17.47
CA LYS A 434 -9.90 -9.73 18.42
C LYS A 434 -8.76 -8.73 18.53
N ILE A 435 -8.25 -8.31 17.38
CA ILE A 435 -7.30 -7.21 17.25
C ILE A 435 -8.13 -5.95 17.02
N ILE A 436 -7.96 -4.94 17.86
CA ILE A 436 -8.83 -3.78 17.94
C ILE A 436 -8.00 -2.53 17.70
N LEU A 437 -8.51 -1.69 16.81
CA LEU A 437 -7.90 -0.41 16.50
C LEU A 437 -8.32 0.62 17.57
N THR A 438 -7.49 0.80 18.59
CA THR A 438 -7.75 1.69 19.72
C THR A 438 -6.45 2.14 20.38
N ASN A 439 -6.44 3.36 20.92
CA ASN A 439 -5.38 3.78 21.81
C ASN A 439 -5.60 3.17 23.21
N THR A 440 -4.72 2.25 23.62
CA THR A 440 -4.76 1.56 24.91
C THR A 440 -4.89 2.47 26.13
N LEU A 441 -4.37 3.70 26.06
CA LEU A 441 -4.37 4.65 27.18
C LEU A 441 -5.71 5.36 27.38
N ILE A 442 -6.58 5.41 26.36
CA ILE A 442 -7.91 6.02 26.46
C ILE A 442 -8.80 5.18 27.37
N GLN A 443 -9.41 5.81 28.38
CA GLN A 443 -10.27 5.15 29.34
C GLN A 443 -11.58 4.67 28.68
N PRO A 444 -12.21 3.57 29.16
CA PRO A 444 -13.48 3.11 28.61
C PRO A 444 -14.59 4.17 28.62
N SER A 445 -14.59 5.04 29.63
CA SER A 445 -15.55 6.14 29.80
C SER A 445 -15.36 7.29 28.82
N GLU A 446 -14.16 7.43 28.25
CA GLU A 446 -13.82 8.45 27.26
C GLU A 446 -14.11 7.98 25.82
N ILE A 447 -14.23 6.66 25.63
CA ILE A 447 -14.73 6.12 24.38
C ILE A 447 -16.23 6.42 24.34
N VAL A 448 -16.70 7.01 23.25
CA VAL A 448 -18.14 7.17 22.98
C VAL A 448 -18.44 6.20 21.85
N ALA A 449 -19.21 5.14 22.13
CA ALA A 449 -19.45 4.06 21.17
C ALA A 449 -20.38 4.47 20.02
N TYR A 450 -21.30 5.39 20.28
CA TYR A 450 -22.21 5.93 19.28
C TYR A 450 -21.80 7.35 18.91
N ARG A 451 -21.29 7.50 17.69
CA ARG A 451 -20.82 8.81 17.17
C ARG A 451 -21.56 9.18 15.88
N GLY A 452 -22.55 8.39 15.45
CA GLY A 452 -23.16 8.54 14.13
C GLY A 452 -22.22 8.08 13.01
N LEU A 453 -21.26 7.22 13.35
CA LEU A 453 -20.27 6.67 12.43
C LEU A 453 -20.88 5.49 11.66
N ASN A 454 -20.11 4.96 10.71
CA ASN A 454 -20.45 3.68 10.09
C ASN A 454 -20.58 2.58 11.19
N PRO A 455 -21.63 1.73 11.16
CA PRO A 455 -21.88 0.72 12.19
C PRO A 455 -20.70 -0.21 12.49
N ILE A 456 -19.81 -0.45 11.52
CA ILE A 456 -18.60 -1.27 11.72
C ILE A 456 -17.63 -0.59 12.68
N PHE A 457 -17.44 0.72 12.55
CA PHE A 457 -16.58 1.50 13.44
C PHE A 457 -17.18 1.60 14.85
N GLU A 458 -18.49 1.78 14.97
CA GLU A 458 -19.18 1.80 16.26
C GLU A 458 -19.09 0.44 16.98
N LYS A 459 -19.22 -0.66 16.23
CA LYS A 459 -19.02 -2.01 16.77
C LYS A 459 -17.60 -2.22 17.28
N GLU A 460 -16.59 -1.77 16.54
CA GLU A 460 -15.19 -1.82 16.98
C GLU A 460 -14.95 -0.99 18.25
N LEU A 461 -15.50 0.22 18.33
CA LEU A 461 -15.41 1.07 19.52
C LEU A 461 -16.09 0.44 20.73
N SER A 462 -17.27 -0.19 20.54
CA SER A 462 -17.97 -0.93 21.58
C SER A 462 -17.15 -2.13 22.07
N ASN A 463 -16.57 -2.91 21.14
CA ASN A 463 -15.67 -4.01 21.50
C ASN A 463 -14.47 -3.52 22.33
N ALA A 464 -13.86 -2.39 21.93
CA ALA A 464 -12.75 -1.77 22.65
C ALA A 464 -13.14 -1.40 24.09
N GLN A 465 -14.31 -0.77 24.26
CA GLN A 465 -14.85 -0.44 25.59
C GLN A 465 -15.05 -1.66 26.46
N GLU A 466 -15.69 -2.71 25.94
CA GLU A 466 -15.98 -3.92 26.70
C GLU A 466 -14.70 -4.59 27.19
N ILE A 467 -13.71 -4.78 26.31
CA ILE A 467 -12.45 -5.44 26.67
C ILE A 467 -11.65 -4.59 27.64
N LYS A 468 -11.64 -3.26 27.47
CA LYS A 468 -10.98 -2.36 28.44
C LYS A 468 -11.69 -2.36 29.80
N LYS A 469 -13.01 -2.50 29.86
CA LYS A 469 -13.76 -2.68 31.13
C LYS A 469 -13.40 -3.98 31.84
N MET A 470 -13.24 -5.08 31.08
CA MET A 470 -12.77 -6.37 31.63
C MET A 470 -11.38 -6.25 32.26
N LYS A 471 -10.48 -5.43 31.68
CA LYS A 471 -9.15 -5.16 32.25
C LYS A 471 -9.20 -4.46 33.61
N THR A 472 -10.17 -3.58 33.83
CA THR A 472 -10.32 -2.79 35.07
C THR A 472 -11.04 -3.52 36.21
N SER A 473 -11.79 -4.60 35.93
CA SER A 473 -12.49 -5.35 37.00
C SER A 473 -11.54 -6.28 37.75
N LEU A 474 -11.19 -5.93 39.00
CA LEU A 474 -10.40 -6.74 39.94
C LEU A 474 -11.00 -8.12 40.29
N SER A 475 -12.24 -8.40 39.87
CA SER A 475 -13.00 -9.62 40.20
C SER A 475 -13.07 -10.67 39.08
N SER A 476 -12.53 -10.39 37.89
CA SER A 476 -12.43 -11.41 36.84
C SER A 476 -11.11 -12.17 36.96
N PRO A 477 -11.10 -13.51 36.80
CA PRO A 477 -9.87 -14.31 36.69
C PRO A 477 -9.22 -14.05 35.32
N VAL A 478 -8.95 -12.79 35.00
CA VAL A 478 -8.12 -12.43 33.86
C VAL A 478 -6.70 -12.49 34.39
N THR A 479 -5.86 -13.34 33.82
CA THR A 479 -4.41 -13.15 33.92
C THR A 479 -4.10 -12.11 32.84
N PRO A 480 -3.99 -10.80 33.14
CA PRO A 480 -3.57 -9.84 32.13
C PRO A 480 -2.15 -10.22 31.73
N LEU A 481 -2.01 -10.87 30.59
CA LEU A 481 -0.75 -10.87 29.89
C LEU A 481 -0.49 -9.41 29.54
N ILE A 482 0.65 -8.87 29.97
CA ILE A 482 1.14 -7.55 29.58
C ILE A 482 2.39 -7.86 28.77
N ALA A 483 2.19 -8.23 27.49
CA ALA A 483 3.25 -8.22 26.50
C ALA A 483 2.89 -7.14 25.50
N GLY A 484 3.67 -6.08 25.47
CA GLY A 484 3.48 -4.91 24.64
C GLY A 484 4.64 -3.98 24.96
N ARG A 485 5.13 -3.27 23.95
CA ARG A 485 6.34 -2.45 24.06
C ARG A 485 6.26 -1.44 25.20
N ALA A 486 6.87 -1.76 26.33
CA ALA A 486 7.67 -0.78 27.05
C ALA A 486 9.05 -0.81 26.40
N ARG A 487 9.59 0.36 26.04
CA ARG A 487 11.00 0.49 25.64
C ARG A 487 11.87 -0.26 26.64
N ILE A 488 12.38 -1.45 26.30
CA ILE A 488 13.61 -1.95 26.89
C ILE A 488 14.71 -1.21 26.14
N ARG A 489 14.96 0.04 26.55
CA ARG A 489 16.24 0.68 26.27
C ARG A 489 17.24 -0.06 27.13
N ALA A 490 17.83 -1.12 26.59
CA ALA A 490 19.05 -1.67 27.15
C ALA A 490 20.12 -0.59 26.99
N CYS A 491 20.24 0.29 27.99
CA CYS A 491 21.49 0.98 28.21
C CYS A 491 22.49 -0.07 28.72
N LEU A 492 23.05 -0.86 27.81
CA LEU A 492 24.34 -1.50 28.05
C LEU A 492 25.40 -0.44 27.80
N ASN A 493 25.48 0.53 28.71
CA ASN A 493 26.65 1.36 28.92
C ASN A 493 27.13 1.10 30.34
N GLY A 494 28.25 0.38 30.44
CA GLY A 494 29.17 0.37 31.56
C GLY A 494 28.76 -0.42 32.80
N LYS A 495 29.38 -1.58 33.01
CA LYS A 495 30.67 -1.64 33.72
C LYS A 495 31.52 -2.77 33.19
#